data_AF-A0A7U7L8V2-F1
#
_entry.id   AF-A0A7U7L8V2-F1
#
_cell.length_a   1.000
_cell.length_b   1.000
_cell.length_c   1.000
_cell.angle_alpha   90.00
_cell.angle_beta   90.00
_cell.angle_gamma   90.00
#
_symmetry.space_group_name_H-M   'P 1'
#
loop_
_entity.id
_entity.type
_entity.pdbx_description
1 polymer ?
#
loop_
_entity_poly.entity_id
_entity_poly.type
_entity_poly.pdbx_seq_one_letter_code
_entity_poly.pdbx_strand_id
1 'polypeptide(L)'
;MGKFNRVSLATILAVFSVQVFADDNSWFTPENISAGLSTGFLSGEARERVYEPAEGGRKISQLDWKYNHAPVIKGSLNWDVMPRFTV
;
A
#
# COMPACT_ATOMS: atom_id res chain seq x y z
N MET A 1 46.78 -66.21 -1.88
CA MET A 1 45.50 -66.18 -2.61
C MET A 1 44.67 -65.04 -2.02
N GLY A 2 44.71 -63.88 -2.67
CA GLY A 2 44.28 -62.58 -2.10
C GLY A 2 42.76 -62.44 -2.04
N LYS A 3 42.25 -61.92 -0.92
CA LYS A 3 40.83 -61.56 -0.77
C LYS A 3 40.66 -60.11 -1.22
N PHE A 4 39.91 -59.95 -2.30
CA PHE A 4 39.62 -58.71 -2.99
C PHE A 4 38.82 -57.74 -2.11
N ASN A 5 39.34 -56.53 -1.99
CA ASN A 5 38.69 -55.38 -1.37
C ASN A 5 37.52 -54.94 -2.26
N ARG A 6 36.28 -54.97 -1.75
CA ARG A 6 35.11 -54.49 -2.49
C ARG A 6 34.79 -53.06 -2.05
N VAL A 7 35.35 -52.09 -2.77
CA VAL A 7 34.90 -50.69 -2.70
C VAL A 7 33.61 -50.59 -3.52
N SER A 8 32.46 -50.43 -2.86
CA SER A 8 31.19 -50.13 -3.51
C SER A 8 31.15 -48.65 -3.87
N LEU A 9 31.05 -48.34 -5.17
CA LEU A 9 30.95 -46.98 -5.68
C LEU A 9 29.48 -46.60 -5.93
N ALA A 10 29.09 -45.52 -5.26
CA ALA A 10 28.04 -44.52 -5.48
C ALA A 10 26.93 -44.75 -6.53
N THR A 11 25.72 -44.28 -6.21
CA THR A 11 25.07 -43.16 -6.95
C THR A 11 24.00 -42.52 -6.05
N ILE A 12 24.20 -41.27 -5.62
CA ILE A 12 23.11 -40.47 -5.02
C ILE A 12 22.41 -39.76 -6.18
N LEU A 13 21.15 -40.11 -6.43
CA LEU A 13 20.29 -39.33 -7.33
C LEU A 13 19.95 -38.00 -6.64
N ALA A 14 20.67 -36.93 -7.01
CA ALA A 14 20.26 -35.57 -6.69
C ALA A 14 19.09 -35.21 -7.61
N VAL A 15 17.87 -35.28 -7.06
CA VAL A 15 16.68 -34.77 -7.74
C VAL A 15 16.73 -33.24 -7.65
N PHE A 16 17.21 -32.60 -8.71
CA PHE A 16 17.08 -31.16 -8.86
C PHE A 16 15.64 -30.85 -9.27
N SER A 17 14.82 -30.42 -8.31
CA SER A 17 13.54 -29.78 -8.61
C SER A 17 13.80 -28.39 -9.19
N VAL A 18 13.57 -28.22 -10.49
CA VAL A 18 13.54 -26.90 -11.14
C VAL A 18 12.25 -26.20 -10.70
N GLN A 19 12.38 -25.07 -10.01
CA GLN A 19 11.24 -24.19 -9.76
C GLN A 19 11.02 -23.36 -11.03
N VAL A 20 9.84 -23.46 -11.64
CA VAL A 20 9.40 -22.52 -12.67
C VAL A 20 8.69 -21.39 -11.96
N PHE A 21 9.28 -20.20 -11.97
CA PHE A 21 8.58 -18.98 -11.57
C PHE A 21 7.78 -18.51 -12.78
N ALA A 22 6.47 -18.35 -12.62
CA ALA A 22 5.69 -17.56 -13.55
C ALA A 22 6.11 -16.10 -13.37
N ASP A 23 6.97 -15.61 -14.27
CA ASP A 23 7.27 -14.18 -14.36
C ASP A 23 6.14 -13.53 -15.15
N ASP A 24 5.07 -13.13 -14.46
CA ASP A 24 4.09 -12.22 -15.03
C ASP A 24 4.76 -10.83 -15.10
N ASN A 25 5.67 -10.68 -16.06
CA ASN A 25 6.42 -9.45 -16.32
C ASN A 25 5.52 -8.42 -17.03
N SER A 26 4.24 -8.38 -16.65
CA SER A 26 3.33 -7.35 -17.08
C SER A 26 3.59 -6.13 -16.21
N TRP A 27 4.33 -5.18 -16.77
CA TRP A 27 4.52 -3.85 -16.18
C TRP A 27 3.19 -3.11 -15.98
N PHE A 28 2.09 -3.61 -16.56
CA PHE A 28 0.75 -3.06 -16.49
C PHE A 28 -0.25 -4.12 -15.99
N THR A 29 -0.92 -3.88 -14.86
CA THR A 29 -1.86 -4.84 -14.24
C THR A 29 -3.27 -4.25 -14.13
N PRO A 30 -4.07 -4.32 -15.20
CA PRO A 30 -5.42 -3.74 -15.22
C PRO A 30 -6.41 -4.42 -14.25
N GLU A 31 -6.15 -5.66 -13.85
CA GLU A 31 -7.01 -6.45 -12.97
C GLU A 31 -6.85 -6.16 -11.47
N ASN A 32 -5.77 -5.49 -11.05
CA ASN A 32 -5.49 -5.23 -9.64
C ASN A 32 -6.25 -4.00 -9.10
N ILE A 33 -7.56 -4.14 -8.95
CA ILE A 33 -8.44 -3.11 -8.38
C ILE A 33 -8.92 -3.57 -7.00
N SER A 34 -8.77 -2.70 -6.00
CA SER A 34 -9.24 -2.92 -4.64
C SER A 34 -10.20 -1.82 -4.19
N ALA A 35 -11.24 -2.19 -3.45
CA ALA A 35 -12.17 -1.26 -2.85
C ALA A 35 -12.14 -1.39 -1.32
N GLY A 36 -12.15 -0.27 -0.63
CA GLY A 36 -12.19 -0.18 0.83
C GLY A 36 -13.43 0.56 1.30
N LEU A 37 -14.08 0.04 2.33
CA LEU A 37 -15.19 0.70 3.01
C LEU A 37 -14.96 0.64 4.52
N SER A 38 -15.05 1.78 5.20
CA SER A 38 -14.85 1.88 6.64
C SER A 38 -15.80 2.91 7.26
N THR A 39 -15.98 2.82 8.57
CA THR A 39 -16.75 3.77 9.37
C THR A 39 -15.91 4.28 10.53
N GLY A 40 -16.23 5.46 11.03
CA GLY A 40 -15.50 6.05 12.15
C GLY A 40 -16.06 7.39 12.57
N PHE A 41 -15.25 8.16 13.29
CA PHE A 41 -15.59 9.49 13.76
C PHE A 41 -14.57 10.51 13.26
N LEU A 42 -15.05 11.67 12.83
CA LEU A 42 -14.25 12.80 12.38
C LEU A 42 -14.34 13.93 13.41
N SER A 43 -13.18 14.43 13.82
CA SER A 43 -13.04 15.56 14.73
C SER A 43 -12.05 16.55 14.12
N GLY A 44 -12.24 17.85 14.36
CA GLY A 44 -11.38 18.88 13.79
C GLY A 44 -11.83 20.29 14.11
N GLU A 45 -11.07 21.24 13.57
CA GLU A 45 -11.29 22.68 13.74
C GLU A 45 -11.05 23.37 12.40
N ALA A 46 -11.98 24.23 11.99
CA ALA A 46 -11.84 25.10 10.83
C ALA A 46 -11.81 26.56 11.28
N ARG A 47 -10.85 27.33 10.79
CA ARG A 47 -10.68 28.74 11.15
C ARG A 47 -11.00 29.63 9.97
N GLU A 48 -12.10 30.34 10.06
CA GLU A 48 -12.47 31.38 9.12
C GLU A 48 -11.88 32.71 9.59
N ARG A 49 -11.19 33.42 8.71
CA ARG A 49 -10.52 34.69 9.05
C ARG A 49 -10.84 35.74 8.00
N VAL A 50 -11.20 36.92 8.47
CA VAL A 50 -11.39 38.11 7.63
C VAL A 50 -10.27 39.10 7.93
N TYR A 51 -9.67 39.62 6.87
CA TYR A 51 -8.57 40.58 6.93
C TYR A 51 -8.98 41.87 6.19
N GLU A 52 -8.51 43.03 6.67
CA GLU A 52 -8.70 44.33 6.03
C GLU A 52 -7.44 44.68 5.22
N PRO A 53 -7.48 44.61 3.88
CA PRO A 53 -6.31 44.87 3.05
C PRO A 53 -5.84 46.33 3.15
N ALA A 54 -6.77 47.29 3.33
CA ALA A 54 -6.44 48.72 3.41
C ALA A 54 -5.61 49.07 4.66
N GLU A 55 -5.67 48.24 5.71
CA GLU A 55 -4.90 48.39 6.94
C GLU A 55 -3.69 47.44 6.99
N GLY A 56 -3.05 47.20 5.84
CA GLY A 56 -1.87 46.34 5.76
C GLY A 56 -2.16 44.86 6.02
N GLY A 57 -3.40 44.41 5.75
CA GLY A 57 -3.81 43.02 5.95
C GLY A 57 -4.07 42.67 7.42
N ARG A 58 -4.48 43.64 8.25
CA ARG A 58 -4.82 43.38 9.65
C ARG A 58 -6.04 42.45 9.72
N LYS A 59 -5.97 41.46 10.62
CA LYS A 59 -7.11 40.58 10.90
C LYS A 59 -8.22 41.38 11.60
N ILE A 60 -9.43 41.32 11.04
CA ILE A 60 -10.61 42.03 11.56
C ILE A 60 -11.64 41.11 12.19
N SER A 61 -11.71 39.84 11.76
CA SER A 61 -12.60 38.85 12.35
C SER A 61 -12.00 37.46 12.27
N GLN A 62 -12.38 36.60 13.21
CA GLN A 62 -12.05 35.18 13.20
C GLN A 62 -13.19 34.38 13.82
N LEU A 63 -13.63 33.34 13.11
CA LEU A 63 -14.56 32.33 13.61
C LEU A 63 -13.85 30.98 13.63
N ASP A 64 -13.84 30.35 14.80
CA ASP A 64 -13.24 29.04 15.01
C ASP A 64 -14.34 28.00 15.15
N TRP A 65 -14.53 27.21 14.10
CA TRP A 65 -15.55 26.17 14.01
C TRP A 65 -14.96 24.84 14.47
N LYS A 66 -15.37 24.37 15.65
CA LYS A 66 -14.92 23.09 16.20
C LYS A 66 -16.01 22.03 16.09
N TYR A 67 -15.66 20.84 15.63
CA TYR A 67 -16.53 19.67 15.62
C TYR A 67 -15.82 18.48 16.25
N ASN A 68 -16.54 17.70 17.04
CA ASN A 68 -16.01 16.54 17.74
C ASN A 68 -16.89 15.33 17.48
N HIS A 69 -16.27 14.21 17.13
CA HIS A 69 -16.89 12.91 16.97
C HIS A 69 -18.09 12.87 16.00
N ALA A 70 -18.00 13.54 14.86
CA ALA A 70 -19.00 13.44 13.81
C ALA A 70 -18.89 12.05 13.13
N PRO A 71 -19.95 11.22 13.09
CA PRO A 71 -19.88 9.91 12.46
C PRO A 71 -19.67 10.05 10.94
N VAL A 72 -18.77 9.25 10.38
CA VAL A 72 -18.42 9.28 8.95
C VAL A 72 -18.33 7.87 8.36
N ILE A 73 -18.61 7.79 7.06
CA ILE A 73 -18.39 6.60 6.23
C ILE A 73 -17.34 6.99 5.19
N LYS A 74 -16.28 6.17 5.06
CA LYS A 74 -15.17 6.41 4.15
C LYS A 74 -15.04 5.27 3.15
N GLY A 75 -15.15 5.62 1.87
CA GLY A 75 -14.85 4.72 0.75
C GLY A 75 -13.50 5.05 0.11
N SER A 76 -12.82 4.03 -0.40
CA SER A 76 -11.63 4.17 -1.25
C SER A 76 -11.71 3.17 -2.40
N LEU A 77 -11.17 3.57 -3.56
CA LEU A 77 -10.91 2.69 -4.69
C LEU A 77 -9.43 2.87 -5.01
N ASN A 78 -8.67 1.78 -4.99
CA ASN A 78 -7.27 1.81 -5.38
C ASN A 78 -7.08 0.90 -6.59
N TRP A 79 -6.34 1.37 -7.58
CA TRP A 79 -5.96 0.57 -8.75
C TRP A 79 -4.45 0.52 -8.87
N ASP A 80 -3.89 -0.67 -8.69
CA ASP A 80 -2.46 -0.91 -8.89
C ASP A 80 -2.20 -1.10 -10.38
N VAL A 81 -1.98 0.02 -11.08
CA VAL A 81 -1.75 0.05 -12.54
C VAL A 81 -0.42 -0.61 -12.89
N MET A 82 0.59 -0.43 -12.03
CA MET A 82 1.93 -1.00 -12.16
C MET A 82 2.48 -1.35 -10.77
N PRO A 83 3.50 -2.23 -10.65
CA PRO A 83 4.06 -2.60 -9.34
C PRO A 83 4.55 -1.44 -8.46
N ARG A 84 4.75 -0.25 -9.03
CA ARG A 84 5.23 0.96 -8.32
C ARG A 84 4.28 2.15 -8.42
N PHE A 85 3.08 1.96 -8.99
CA PHE A 85 2.14 3.04 -9.23
C PHE A 85 0.70 2.59 -8.98
N THR A 86 0.06 3.23 -8.01
CA THR A 86 -1.33 3.03 -7.60
C THR A 86 -2.08 4.34 -7.71
N VAL A 87 -3.31 4.29 -8.21
CA VAL A 87 -4.25 5.43 -8.26
C VAL A 87 -5.36 5.24 -7.26
#